data_AF-A0A0R1QSA3-F1
#
_entry.id   AF-A0A0R1QSA3-F1
#
_cell.length_a   1.000
_cell.length_b   1.000
_cell.length_c   1.000
_cell.angle_alpha   90.00
_cell.angle_beta   90.00
_cell.angle_gamma   90.00
#
_symmetry.space_group_name_H-M   'P 1'
#
loop_
_entity.id
_entity.type
_entity.pdbx_description
1 polymer ?
#
loop_
_entity_poly.entity_id
_entity_poly.type
_entity_poly.pdbx_seq_one_letter_code
_entity_poly.pdbx_strand_id
1 'polypeptide(L)'
;MTIKQTLVSTLGLATVLAGLGVSTVTANAATGAPTTAGAPRVTQTAPTAFSQSGIAHRGSTTTTATTSSATTSTSSTTSKATGATITEAQFESQGVVYLNGNKWTYYSGSQTADGTTISSNGLDPNGYRVVAAPSSVPFGTKIMTPLGMGVVHDRGTAITGNHYDVVIQ
;
A
#
# COMPACT_ATOMS: atom_id res chain seq x y z
N MET A 1 -0.65 -62.55 11.18
CA MET A 1 -1.94 -61.97 11.61
C MET A 1 -1.66 -61.12 12.84
N THR A 2 -1.73 -59.79 12.71
CA THR A 2 -1.47 -58.87 13.82
C THR A 2 -2.55 -57.79 13.80
N ILE A 3 -3.25 -57.61 14.93
CA ILE A 3 -4.45 -56.81 15.07
C ILE A 3 -4.12 -55.43 15.65
N LYS A 4 -4.63 -54.40 14.95
CA LYS A 4 -5.13 -53.07 15.34
C LYS A 4 -4.63 -52.43 16.64
N GLN A 5 -4.24 -51.15 16.53
CA GLN A 5 -4.79 -50.07 17.36
C GLN A 5 -5.02 -48.82 16.50
N THR A 6 -6.27 -48.40 16.36
CA THR A 6 -6.69 -47.17 15.70
C THR A 6 -7.19 -46.23 16.78
N LEU A 7 -6.42 -45.19 17.12
CA LEU A 7 -6.92 -44.09 17.94
C LEU A 7 -7.81 -43.21 17.07
N VAL A 8 -9.10 -43.26 17.33
CA VAL A 8 -10.09 -42.30 16.83
C VAL A 8 -10.14 -41.16 17.86
N SER A 9 -9.59 -40.00 17.51
CA SER A 9 -9.73 -38.79 18.32
C SER A 9 -10.84 -37.92 17.72
N THR A 10 -11.91 -37.75 18.49
CA THR A 10 -13.19 -37.19 18.06
C THR A 10 -13.34 -35.77 18.61
N LEU A 11 -13.59 -34.82 17.68
CA LEU A 11 -14.39 -33.59 17.75
C LEU A 11 -14.19 -32.61 18.94
N GLY A 12 -13.77 -31.40 18.58
CA GLY A 12 -14.05 -30.17 19.33
C GLY A 12 -14.26 -29.00 18.36
N LEU A 13 -15.49 -28.82 17.88
CA LEU A 13 -15.92 -27.61 17.16
C LEU A 13 -16.32 -26.54 18.19
N ALA A 14 -15.50 -25.50 18.35
CA ALA A 14 -15.87 -24.32 19.11
C ALA A 14 -16.40 -23.23 18.15
N THR A 15 -17.71 -23.07 18.12
CA THR A 15 -18.37 -21.94 17.44
C THR A 15 -18.34 -20.72 18.37
N VAL A 16 -17.65 -19.66 17.97
CA VAL A 16 -17.74 -18.34 18.65
C VAL A 16 -18.73 -17.49 17.86
N LEU A 17 -19.85 -17.15 18.50
CA LEU A 17 -20.92 -16.30 17.96
C LEU A 17 -21.22 -15.18 18.96
N ALA A 18 -20.68 -13.97 18.75
CA ALA A 18 -21.12 -12.68 19.32
C ALA A 18 -20.13 -11.60 18.86
N GLY A 19 -20.48 -10.43 18.36
CA GLY A 19 -21.79 -9.81 18.16
C GLY A 19 -21.67 -8.64 17.18
N LEU A 20 -22.79 -8.35 16.52
CA LEU A 20 -22.97 -7.22 15.61
C LEU A 20 -23.14 -5.94 16.44
N GLY A 21 -22.16 -5.05 16.39
CA GLY A 21 -22.27 -3.68 16.90
C GLY A 21 -22.40 -2.69 15.75
N VAL A 22 -23.62 -2.40 15.31
CA VAL A 22 -23.92 -1.26 14.44
C VAL A 22 -24.17 -0.03 15.31
N SER A 23 -23.26 0.95 15.26
CA SER A 23 -23.47 2.26 15.87
C SER A 23 -23.75 3.28 14.77
N THR A 24 -25.03 3.61 14.60
CA THR A 24 -25.48 4.79 13.86
C THR A 24 -25.54 5.98 14.81
N VAL A 25 -24.69 6.99 14.60
CA VAL A 25 -24.86 8.29 15.27
C VAL A 25 -25.51 9.25 14.28
N THR A 26 -26.77 9.58 14.56
CA THR A 26 -27.57 10.59 13.87
C THR A 26 -27.30 11.96 14.48
N ALA A 27 -27.11 12.97 13.63
CA ALA A 27 -26.86 14.36 14.00
C ALA A 27 -28.01 14.99 14.81
N ASN A 28 -27.70 15.99 15.64
CA ASN A 28 -28.73 16.91 16.13
C ASN A 28 -28.29 18.38 16.04
N ALA A 29 -29.29 19.21 15.77
CA ALA A 29 -29.26 20.52 15.15
C ALA A 29 -28.99 21.70 16.09
N ALA A 30 -28.70 22.83 15.43
CA ALA A 30 -28.60 24.18 15.94
C ALA A 30 -29.87 24.68 16.66
N THR A 31 -29.70 25.53 17.68
CA THR A 31 -30.63 26.57 18.20
C THR A 31 -29.83 27.35 19.26
N GLY A 32 -29.80 28.67 19.46
CA GLY A 32 -30.37 29.91 18.91
C GLY A 32 -29.72 31.07 19.72
N ALA A 33 -29.30 32.20 19.11
CA ALA A 33 -30.01 33.50 19.05
C ALA A 33 -30.14 34.26 20.41
N PRO A 34 -30.49 35.57 20.46
CA PRO A 34 -30.05 36.77 19.70
C PRO A 34 -29.80 38.03 20.61
N THR A 35 -29.45 39.19 20.01
CA THR A 35 -29.91 40.60 20.26
C THR A 35 -28.81 41.59 19.79
N THR A 36 -28.87 42.25 18.64
CA THR A 36 -29.71 43.39 18.17
C THR A 36 -29.46 44.72 18.89
N ALA A 37 -28.84 45.69 18.20
CA ALA A 37 -29.43 47.00 17.85
C ALA A 37 -28.41 47.94 17.17
N GLY A 38 -28.80 48.55 16.04
CA GLY A 38 -28.13 49.75 15.50
C GLY A 38 -28.03 49.87 13.98
N ALA A 39 -29.16 50.10 13.29
CA ALA A 39 -29.21 50.70 11.94
C ALA A 39 -29.20 52.25 12.07
N PRO A 40 -28.91 53.11 11.05
CA PRO A 40 -29.51 53.02 9.70
C PRO A 40 -28.71 53.58 8.48
N ARG A 41 -29.29 53.32 7.29
CA ARG A 41 -29.46 54.20 6.10
C ARG A 41 -28.45 54.23 4.93
N VAL A 42 -28.80 53.43 3.90
CA VAL A 42 -28.93 53.67 2.43
C VAL A 42 -28.04 54.71 1.72
N THR A 43 -27.29 54.30 0.67
CA THR A 43 -27.35 54.82 -0.74
C THR A 43 -26.61 53.86 -1.72
N GLN A 44 -27.15 53.83 -2.95
CA GLN A 44 -27.02 52.93 -4.10
C GLN A 44 -25.92 53.36 -5.10
N THR A 45 -25.20 52.42 -5.74
CA THR A 45 -24.93 52.40 -7.21
C THR A 45 -24.16 51.16 -7.70
N ALA A 46 -24.70 50.51 -8.73
CA ALA A 46 -24.00 49.76 -9.79
C ALA A 46 -24.51 50.38 -11.14
N PRO A 47 -24.15 49.97 -12.38
CA PRO A 47 -23.08 49.11 -12.94
C PRO A 47 -22.37 49.73 -14.19
N THR A 48 -21.31 49.10 -14.76
CA THR A 48 -20.88 49.15 -16.20
C THR A 48 -19.56 48.37 -16.39
N ALA A 49 -19.09 47.95 -17.57
CA ALA A 49 -19.57 47.03 -18.62
C ALA A 49 -18.36 46.77 -19.57
N PHE A 50 -18.27 45.59 -20.20
CA PHE A 50 -17.79 45.28 -21.59
C PHE A 50 -16.67 46.11 -22.28
N SER A 51 -15.60 45.56 -22.87
CA SER A 51 -15.51 44.93 -24.23
C SER A 51 -14.03 44.56 -24.53
N GLN A 52 -13.69 43.36 -25.05
CA GLN A 52 -13.57 42.90 -26.46
C GLN A 52 -12.26 43.23 -27.22
N SER A 53 -11.64 42.15 -27.73
CA SER A 53 -10.75 41.94 -28.91
C SER A 53 -9.47 42.74 -29.17
N GLY A 54 -8.40 41.97 -29.39
CA GLY A 54 -7.23 42.33 -30.18
C GLY A 54 -6.46 41.09 -30.70
N ILE A 55 -6.84 40.60 -31.88
CA ILE A 55 -6.01 39.86 -32.86
C ILE A 55 -4.85 40.79 -33.32
N ALA A 56 -3.66 40.41 -33.80
CA ALA A 56 -2.86 39.20 -33.97
C ALA A 56 -1.45 39.66 -34.47
N HIS A 57 -0.50 38.71 -34.59
CA HIS A 57 0.80 38.77 -35.31
C HIS A 57 1.92 39.57 -34.57
N ARG A 58 3.18 39.14 -34.47
CA ARG A 58 4.10 38.54 -35.45
C ARG A 58 5.37 38.11 -34.67
N GLY A 59 6.07 37.07 -35.14
CA GLY A 59 7.05 36.31 -34.34
C GLY A 59 8.31 37.03 -33.85
N SER A 60 8.96 36.41 -32.85
CA SER A 60 10.40 36.52 -32.59
C SER A 60 10.84 35.38 -31.65
N THR A 61 11.87 34.65 -32.06
CA THR A 61 12.61 33.62 -31.31
C THR A 61 13.19 34.16 -30.00
N THR A 62 13.07 33.44 -28.88
CA THR A 62 14.09 33.45 -27.80
C THR A 62 13.96 32.19 -26.92
N THR A 63 15.07 31.47 -26.86
CA THR A 63 15.45 30.29 -26.08
C THR A 63 15.02 30.35 -24.61
N THR A 64 14.19 29.41 -24.15
CA THR A 64 13.94 29.20 -22.71
C THR A 64 14.99 28.24 -22.17
N ALA A 65 15.91 28.77 -21.37
CA ALA A 65 16.91 28.02 -20.63
C ALA A 65 16.24 26.97 -19.73
N THR A 66 16.48 25.70 -20.01
CA THR A 66 16.05 24.59 -19.16
C THR A 66 17.09 24.40 -18.06
N THR A 67 16.75 24.84 -16.86
CA THR A 67 17.52 24.61 -15.64
C THR A 67 17.60 23.10 -15.40
N SER A 68 18.72 22.49 -15.77
CA SER A 68 18.99 21.08 -15.50
C SER A 68 19.53 20.95 -14.08
N SER A 69 18.62 20.90 -13.10
CA SER A 69 18.94 20.36 -11.78
C SER A 69 19.13 18.85 -11.92
N ALA A 70 20.37 18.44 -12.18
CA ALA A 70 20.76 17.05 -12.10
C ALA A 70 20.71 16.60 -10.63
N THR A 71 19.66 15.88 -10.25
CA THR A 71 19.63 15.12 -9.01
C THR A 71 19.02 13.77 -9.32
N THR A 72 19.83 12.84 -9.80
CA THR A 72 19.40 11.43 -9.86
C THR A 72 20.61 10.51 -9.79
N SER A 73 21.06 10.22 -8.57
CA SER A 73 21.74 8.95 -8.31
C SER A 73 20.67 7.87 -8.23
N THR A 74 20.15 7.45 -9.39
CA THR A 74 19.43 6.16 -9.47
C THR A 74 20.50 5.10 -9.35
N SER A 75 20.66 4.52 -8.16
CA SER A 75 21.23 3.18 -8.04
C SER A 75 20.34 2.26 -8.89
N SER A 76 20.74 2.00 -10.12
CA SER A 76 20.07 1.07 -11.03
C SER A 76 20.37 -0.35 -10.55
N THR A 77 19.83 -0.73 -9.39
CA THR A 77 19.73 -2.15 -9.04
C THR A 77 18.84 -2.78 -10.10
N THR A 78 19.47 -3.52 -11.01
CA THR A 78 18.74 -4.29 -12.00
C THR A 78 17.90 -5.30 -11.24
N SER A 79 16.57 -5.20 -11.35
CA SER A 79 15.67 -6.10 -10.66
C SER A 79 15.99 -7.55 -11.04
N LYS A 80 16.22 -8.36 -10.01
CA LYS A 80 16.35 -9.83 -10.06
C LYS A 80 15.08 -10.53 -9.60
N ALA A 81 13.99 -9.77 -9.36
CA ALA A 81 12.66 -10.28 -9.07
C ALA A 81 11.99 -10.85 -10.34
N THR A 82 12.63 -11.81 -11.00
CA THR A 82 12.11 -12.46 -12.21
C THR A 82 11.13 -13.56 -11.87
N GLY A 83 10.21 -13.88 -12.79
CA GLY A 83 9.27 -15.00 -12.65
C GLY A 83 7.97 -14.66 -11.91
N ALA A 84 7.59 -13.37 -11.86
CA ALA A 84 6.32 -12.94 -11.31
C ALA A 84 5.14 -13.62 -12.04
N THR A 85 4.19 -14.14 -11.26
CA THR A 85 2.96 -14.75 -11.79
C THR A 85 1.81 -13.76 -11.83
N ILE A 86 1.88 -12.69 -11.03
CA ILE A 86 0.90 -11.61 -10.94
C ILE A 86 1.62 -10.27 -10.75
N THR A 87 0.92 -9.16 -11.00
CA THR A 87 1.39 -7.81 -10.69
C THR A 87 1.12 -7.42 -9.23
N GLU A 88 1.79 -6.38 -8.73
CA GLU A 88 1.53 -5.82 -7.38
C GLU A 88 0.07 -5.42 -7.21
N ALA A 89 -0.50 -4.65 -8.15
CA ALA A 89 -1.90 -4.24 -8.10
C ALA A 89 -2.89 -5.43 -8.06
N GLN A 90 -2.57 -6.52 -8.76
CA GLN A 90 -3.36 -7.76 -8.70
C GLN A 90 -3.22 -8.44 -7.33
N PHE A 91 -2.04 -8.40 -6.72
CA PHE A 91 -1.83 -8.96 -5.39
C PHE A 91 -2.58 -8.13 -4.34
N GLU A 92 -2.47 -6.81 -4.39
CA GLU A 92 -3.19 -5.88 -3.52
C GLU A 92 -4.70 -6.07 -3.61
N SER A 93 -5.23 -6.24 -4.83
CA SER A 93 -6.67 -6.51 -5.02
C SER A 93 -7.11 -7.85 -4.44
N GLN A 94 -6.23 -8.85 -4.36
CA GLN A 94 -6.56 -10.18 -3.84
C GLN A 94 -6.34 -10.31 -2.33
N GLY A 95 -5.40 -9.54 -1.77
CA GLY A 95 -4.99 -9.63 -0.37
C GLY A 95 -4.11 -10.86 -0.08
N VAL A 96 -4.54 -12.04 -0.53
CA VAL A 96 -3.90 -13.33 -0.28
C VAL A 96 -3.72 -14.09 -1.59
N VAL A 97 -2.54 -14.67 -1.80
CA VAL A 97 -2.23 -15.51 -2.97
C VAL A 97 -1.62 -16.83 -2.53
N TYR A 98 -2.05 -17.94 -3.13
CA TYR A 98 -1.48 -19.25 -2.85
C TYR A 98 -0.55 -19.67 -4.00
N LEU A 99 0.71 -19.95 -3.69
CA LEU A 99 1.73 -20.34 -4.67
C LEU A 99 2.63 -21.42 -4.08
N ASN A 100 2.80 -22.54 -4.79
CA ASN A 100 3.65 -23.67 -4.39
C ASN A 100 3.35 -24.22 -2.98
N GLY A 101 2.08 -24.22 -2.57
CA GLY A 101 1.66 -24.66 -1.23
C GLY A 101 1.86 -23.63 -0.11
N ASN A 102 2.38 -22.44 -0.43
CA ASN A 102 2.56 -21.33 0.50
C ASN A 102 1.42 -20.32 0.37
N LYS A 103 0.98 -19.77 1.51
CA LYS A 103 0.09 -18.62 1.59
C LYS A 103 0.95 -17.35 1.60
N TRP A 104 0.73 -16.49 0.63
CA TRP A 104 1.39 -15.20 0.48
C TRP A 104 0.44 -14.07 0.84
N THR A 105 0.86 -13.19 1.73
CA THR A 105 0.29 -11.84 1.88
C THR A 105 1.38 -10.81 1.64
N TYR A 106 1.07 -9.54 1.88
CA TYR A 106 2.01 -8.45 1.67
C TYR A 106 1.96 -7.45 2.82
N TYR A 107 3.03 -6.68 2.93
CA TYR A 107 3.17 -5.58 3.86
C TYR A 107 4.09 -4.52 3.26
N SER A 108 4.10 -3.33 3.87
CA SER A 108 5.06 -2.28 3.57
C SER A 108 6.00 -2.07 4.76
N GLY A 109 7.25 -1.70 4.45
CA GLY A 109 8.29 -1.52 5.46
C GLY A 109 9.59 -1.01 4.83
N SER A 110 10.49 -0.47 5.64
CA SER A 110 11.75 0.12 5.16
C SER A 110 13.01 -0.58 5.68
N GLN A 111 12.87 -1.37 6.76
CA GLN A 111 13.95 -2.12 7.37
C GLN A 111 13.44 -3.49 7.80
N THR A 112 14.28 -4.50 7.60
CA THR A 112 13.99 -5.90 7.90
C THR A 112 14.67 -6.36 9.20
N ALA A 113 14.23 -7.49 9.75
CA ALA A 113 14.79 -8.06 10.97
C ALA A 113 16.30 -8.36 10.91
N ASP A 114 16.86 -8.66 9.73
CA ASP A 114 18.31 -8.86 9.56
C ASP A 114 19.10 -7.56 9.29
N GLY A 115 18.41 -6.42 9.29
CA GLY A 115 19.00 -5.09 9.05
C GLY A 115 19.09 -4.70 7.57
N THR A 116 18.65 -5.55 6.64
CA THR A 116 18.65 -5.23 5.20
C THR A 116 17.71 -4.06 4.92
N THR A 117 18.20 -3.08 4.16
CA THR A 117 17.43 -1.94 3.67
C THR A 117 16.56 -2.33 2.49
N ILE A 118 15.39 -1.71 2.42
CA ILE A 118 14.41 -1.96 1.37
C ILE A 118 14.34 -0.73 0.47
N SER A 119 14.50 -0.94 -0.84
CA SER A 119 14.31 0.13 -1.84
C SER A 119 12.84 0.53 -1.99
N SER A 120 12.57 1.65 -2.66
CA SER A 120 11.22 2.13 -2.97
C SER A 120 10.39 1.16 -3.84
N ASN A 121 11.00 0.11 -4.38
CA ASN A 121 10.32 -0.92 -5.18
C ASN A 121 10.20 -2.24 -4.40
N GLY A 122 10.42 -2.24 -3.08
CA GLY A 122 10.36 -3.46 -2.26
C GLY A 122 11.50 -4.45 -2.52
N LEU A 123 12.63 -3.98 -3.07
CA LEU A 123 13.78 -4.83 -3.39
C LEU A 123 14.92 -4.66 -2.39
N ASP A 124 15.65 -5.74 -2.14
CA ASP A 124 16.93 -5.75 -1.43
C ASP A 124 18.04 -5.07 -2.28
N PRO A 125 19.23 -4.81 -1.71
CA PRO A 125 20.36 -4.23 -2.45
C PRO A 125 20.83 -5.05 -3.66
N ASN A 126 20.49 -6.35 -3.71
CA ASN A 126 20.85 -7.24 -4.82
C ASN A 126 19.78 -7.30 -5.92
N GLY A 127 18.63 -6.63 -5.74
CA GLY A 127 17.52 -6.57 -6.68
C GLY A 127 16.44 -7.65 -6.51
N TYR A 128 16.44 -8.46 -5.44
CA TYR A 128 15.41 -9.45 -5.15
C TYR A 128 14.27 -8.87 -4.33
N ARG A 129 13.07 -9.46 -4.41
CA ARG A 129 11.97 -9.12 -3.48
C ARG A 129 12.37 -9.43 -2.04
N VAL A 130 11.99 -8.56 -1.13
CA VAL A 130 12.16 -8.82 0.30
C VAL A 130 11.01 -9.69 0.81
N VAL A 131 11.35 -10.76 1.53
CA VAL A 131 10.38 -11.74 2.05
C VAL A 131 10.49 -11.84 3.57
N ALA A 132 9.34 -11.82 4.24
CA ALA A 132 9.19 -12.27 5.62
C ALA A 132 8.75 -13.73 5.64
N ALA A 133 9.45 -14.54 6.45
CA ALA A 133 9.23 -15.98 6.51
C ALA A 133 9.13 -16.49 7.96
N PRO A 134 8.60 -17.70 8.19
CA PRO A 134 8.63 -18.35 9.48
C PRO A 134 10.06 -18.54 10.00
N SER A 135 10.22 -18.65 11.32
CA SER A 135 11.54 -18.80 11.96
C SER A 135 12.31 -20.06 11.55
N SER A 136 11.62 -21.08 11.02
CA SER A 136 12.23 -22.30 10.48
C SER A 136 12.96 -22.08 9.14
N VAL A 137 12.69 -20.97 8.45
CA VAL A 137 13.32 -20.63 7.17
C VAL A 137 14.50 -19.67 7.41
N PRO A 138 15.74 -20.04 7.04
CA PRO A 138 16.91 -19.19 7.26
C PRO A 138 16.84 -17.86 6.48
N PHE A 139 17.45 -16.80 7.03
CA PHE A 139 17.73 -15.59 6.24
C PHE A 139 18.62 -15.91 5.03
N GLY A 140 18.49 -15.14 3.96
CA GLY A 140 19.18 -15.37 2.69
C GLY A 140 18.58 -16.47 1.81
N THR A 141 17.56 -17.20 2.31
CA THR A 141 16.86 -18.21 1.51
C THR A 141 16.18 -17.56 0.31
N LYS A 142 16.47 -18.08 -0.88
CA LYS A 142 15.80 -17.68 -2.13
C LYS A 142 14.50 -18.46 -2.29
N ILE A 143 13.41 -17.75 -2.57
CA ILE A 143 12.07 -18.33 -2.71
C ILE A 143 11.32 -17.64 -3.85
N MET A 144 10.56 -18.41 -4.63
CA MET A 144 9.67 -17.85 -5.63
C MET A 144 8.44 -17.25 -4.94
N THR A 145 8.21 -15.95 -5.13
CA THR A 145 7.03 -15.23 -4.66
C THR A 145 6.05 -15.01 -5.83
N PRO A 146 4.80 -14.60 -5.57
CA PRO A 146 3.88 -14.17 -6.63
C PRO A 146 4.42 -13.01 -7.49
N LEU A 147 5.32 -12.19 -6.93
CA LEU A 147 5.93 -11.02 -7.56
C LEU A 147 7.35 -11.29 -8.09
N GLY A 148 7.74 -12.56 -8.21
CA GLY A 148 9.03 -13.01 -8.71
C GLY A 148 9.97 -13.48 -7.60
N MET A 149 11.24 -13.73 -7.95
CA MET A 149 12.23 -14.24 -6.99
C MET A 149 12.48 -13.26 -5.84
N GLY A 150 12.36 -13.78 -4.62
CA GLY A 150 12.63 -13.07 -3.37
C GLY A 150 13.69 -13.73 -2.51
N VAL A 151 14.17 -12.97 -1.54
CA VAL A 151 15.12 -13.39 -0.51
C VAL A 151 14.53 -13.10 0.86
N VAL A 152 14.66 -14.08 1.75
CA VAL A 152 14.20 -13.98 3.13
C VAL A 152 15.15 -13.05 3.91
N HIS A 153 14.65 -11.90 4.33
CA HIS A 153 15.36 -10.91 5.16
C HIS A 153 14.60 -10.55 6.43
N ASP A 154 13.31 -10.87 6.50
CA ASP A 154 12.46 -10.41 7.59
C ASP A 154 11.69 -11.53 8.29
N ARG A 155 11.05 -11.18 9.41
CA ARG A 155 10.24 -12.06 10.24
C ARG A 155 8.93 -11.37 10.57
N GLY A 156 7.91 -12.17 10.85
CA GLY A 156 6.68 -11.69 11.46
C GLY A 156 6.20 -12.65 12.53
N THR A 157 5.72 -12.12 13.65
CA THR A 157 5.18 -12.94 14.76
C THR A 157 3.93 -13.72 14.35
N ALA A 158 3.18 -13.22 13.36
CA ALA A 158 2.04 -13.90 12.77
C ALA A 158 2.42 -14.91 11.66
N ILE A 159 3.69 -14.93 11.23
CA ILE A 159 4.17 -15.72 10.09
C ILE A 159 4.58 -17.10 10.58
N THR A 160 3.65 -18.05 10.48
CA THR A 160 3.81 -19.43 10.96
C THR A 160 3.38 -20.44 9.89
N GLY A 161 3.91 -21.65 9.97
CA GLY A 161 3.58 -22.73 9.03
C GLY A 161 4.02 -22.40 7.61
N ASN A 162 3.05 -22.34 6.68
CA ASN A 162 3.28 -22.07 5.25
C ASN A 162 2.91 -20.63 4.85
N HIS A 163 2.77 -19.72 5.81
CA HIS A 163 2.51 -18.30 5.57
C HIS A 163 3.82 -17.54 5.37
N TYR A 164 3.87 -16.68 4.36
CA TYR A 164 4.95 -15.75 4.02
C TYR A 164 4.38 -14.39 3.64
N ASP A 165 5.15 -13.33 3.85
CA ASP A 165 4.84 -12.01 3.30
C ASP A 165 5.90 -11.55 2.31
N VAL A 166 5.48 -10.84 1.27
CA VAL A 166 6.38 -10.10 0.38
C VAL A 166 6.21 -8.60 0.60
N VAL A 167 7.30 -7.85 0.52
CA VAL A 167 7.24 -6.39 0.63
C VAL A 167 6.72 -5.76 -0.66
N ILE A 168 5.77 -4.84 -0.51
CA ILE A 168 5.25 -3.92 -1.53
C ILE A 168 5.39 -2.48 -0.98
N GLN A 169 5.52 -1.47 -1.85
CA GLN A 169 5.71 -0.06 -1.50
C GLN A 169 4.64 0.83 -2.11
#